data_AF-A0A9F5JB29-F1
#
_entry.id   AF-A0A9F5JB29-F1
#
_cell.length_a   1.000
_cell.length_b   1.000
_cell.length_c   1.000
_cell.angle_alpha   90.00
_cell.angle_beta   90.00
_cell.angle_gamma   90.00
#
_symmetry.space_group_name_H-M   'P 1'
#
loop_
_entity.id
_entity.type
_entity.pdbx_description
1 polymer ?
#
loop_
_entity_poly.entity_id
_entity_poly.type
_entity_poly.pdbx_seq_one_letter_code
_entity_poly.pdbx_strand_id
1 'polypeptide(L)'
;MQAIETAALIHHRSMNPCPIYDEFTGMVFLFFIAVLGRTSEAFQIVTGQNAARLCYVSSSDQGISWSHVTDLTEEVIGTSIQDWATFALGPGHGIQLKSGRLLLPAYMYYIDCKTCFGKLCKTTPHAFAFYSDDHGHSWCFGEFIPNLQTIECQMVSVDEEDGSHVLFCNARSPLGFRVQALSADDGAIFHSGQLVPRLVEPPHGCHGSIIGFPAPLYSMYHGIQGSQRKACPVKEQGFLLESGMRERPLGCPAQLTTSLCNQYLCHQHLERFISTGTSSAYLSSVLSPTSWNMACTNQDHNNAGTVSKSDPYFEIPTWVLYSHPTSSRSRDNLGVHLSTFPRDVDSWSEPWVIYEGPSAYSDLAYIELPYSEFPATGIPAIAFACLYENGVQSPYEQISFSMFTLHEVLQNIPLTTSSLSQKQSSEGRKRKGTKCDIS
;
A
#
# COMPACT_ATOMS: atom_id res chain seq x y z
N MET A 1 -8.55 22.51 11.28
CA MET A 1 -7.11 22.20 11.23
C MET A 1 -6.42 22.97 12.34
N GLN A 2 -5.60 22.30 13.15
CA GLN A 2 -4.77 22.91 14.18
C GLN A 2 -3.31 22.67 13.79
N ALA A 3 -2.46 23.69 13.92
CA ALA A 3 -1.04 23.55 13.67
C ALA A 3 -0.37 22.78 14.83
N ILE A 4 0.49 21.81 14.48
CA ILE A 4 1.32 21.09 15.46
C ILE A 4 2.63 21.87 15.60
N GLU A 5 2.61 22.90 16.45
CA GLU A 5 3.77 23.81 16.63
C GLU A 5 5.03 23.09 17.14
N THR A 6 4.87 21.93 17.78
CA THR A 6 5.99 21.12 18.26
C THR A 6 6.72 20.37 17.15
N ALA A 7 6.11 20.21 15.97
CA ALA A 7 6.70 19.54 14.80
C ALA A 7 7.63 20.49 14.01
N ALA A 8 8.55 21.16 14.72
CA ALA A 8 9.46 22.13 14.15
C ALA A 8 10.82 22.11 14.85
N LEU A 9 11.89 22.19 14.06
CA LEU A 9 13.25 22.37 14.54
C LEU A 9 13.68 23.83 14.33
N ILE A 10 14.35 24.43 15.31
CA ILE A 10 14.75 25.85 15.26
C ILE A 10 15.58 26.12 14.00
N HIS A 11 15.26 27.19 13.26
CA HIS A 11 15.87 27.59 11.98
C HIS A 11 15.65 26.62 10.80
N HIS A 12 14.81 25.59 10.95
CA HIS A 12 14.49 24.65 9.88
C HIS A 12 13.04 24.80 9.42
N ARG A 13 12.76 24.30 8.22
CA ARG A 13 11.40 24.15 7.66
C ARG A 13 11.02 22.68 7.66
N SER A 14 9.87 22.35 8.26
CA SER A 14 9.32 20.99 8.27
C SER A 14 8.61 20.68 6.95
N MET A 15 8.83 19.49 6.39
CA MET A 15 8.27 19.05 5.11
C MET A 15 8.06 17.54 5.08
N ASN A 16 7.29 17.06 4.09
CA ASN A 16 7.01 15.64 3.83
C ASN A 16 6.56 14.89 5.09
N PRO A 17 5.41 15.26 5.68
CA PRO A 17 4.85 14.51 6.79
C PRO A 17 4.55 13.08 6.38
N CYS A 18 4.85 12.13 7.27
CA CYS A 18 4.62 10.70 7.08
C CYS A 18 4.29 10.08 8.44
N PRO A 19 3.00 10.00 8.83
CA PRO A 19 2.63 9.41 10.10
C PRO A 19 2.69 7.88 10.05
N ILE A 20 2.91 7.29 11.23
CA ILE A 20 2.83 5.85 11.49
C ILE A 20 1.99 5.67 12.74
N TYR A 21 0.99 4.80 12.67
CA TYR A 21 0.26 4.36 13.84
C TYR A 21 0.78 2.98 14.27
N ASP A 22 1.33 2.91 15.47
CA ASP A 22 1.68 1.66 16.13
C ASP A 22 0.46 1.15 16.90
N GLU A 23 -0.25 0.19 16.31
CA GLU A 23 -1.45 -0.41 16.86
C GLU A 23 -1.20 -1.13 18.19
N PHE A 24 -0.01 -1.73 18.37
CA PHE A 24 0.30 -2.51 19.56
C PHE A 24 0.49 -1.63 20.79
N THR A 25 1.07 -0.44 20.61
CA THR A 25 1.29 0.52 21.71
C THR A 25 0.23 1.62 21.76
N GLY A 26 -0.58 1.77 20.71
CA GLY A 26 -1.56 2.84 20.55
C GLY A 26 -0.94 4.21 20.26
N MET A 27 0.32 4.26 19.84
CA MET A 27 1.07 5.48 19.68
C MET A 27 1.11 5.93 18.22
N VAL A 28 0.99 7.24 18.01
CA VAL A 28 1.08 7.88 16.69
C VAL A 28 2.41 8.59 16.59
N PHE A 29 3.24 8.19 15.64
CA PHE A 29 4.38 9.00 15.21
C PHE A 29 3.97 9.87 14.03
N LEU A 30 4.47 11.10 13.99
CA LEU A 30 4.45 11.96 12.81
C LEU A 30 5.90 12.27 12.43
N PHE A 31 6.41 11.54 11.45
CA PHE A 31 7.74 11.80 10.89
C PHE A 31 7.68 12.93 9.87
N PHE A 32 8.78 13.67 9.75
CA PHE A 32 8.97 14.72 8.75
C PHE A 32 10.46 14.96 8.54
N ILE A 33 10.83 15.59 7.42
CA ILE A 33 12.16 16.18 7.29
C ILE A 33 12.16 17.63 7.77
N ALA A 34 13.24 18.05 8.42
CA ALA A 34 13.49 19.45 8.74
C ALA A 34 14.71 19.95 7.93
N VAL A 35 14.50 20.92 7.04
CA VAL A 35 15.56 21.45 6.15
C VAL A 35 16.06 22.80 6.66
N LEU A 36 17.37 22.97 6.80
CA LEU A 36 17.95 24.21 7.33
C LEU A 36 17.66 25.43 6.45
N GLY A 37 17.06 26.46 7.05
CA GLY A 37 16.82 27.77 6.44
C GLY A 37 16.01 27.68 5.14
N ARG A 38 16.59 28.20 4.05
CA ARG A 38 15.98 28.23 2.71
C ARG A 38 16.76 27.37 1.71
N THR A 39 17.51 26.38 2.20
CA THR A 39 18.32 25.51 1.35
C THR A 39 17.41 24.71 0.42
N SER A 40 17.62 24.86 -0.89
CA SER A 40 16.81 24.17 -1.90
C SER A 40 17.33 22.75 -2.13
N GLU A 41 16.44 21.84 -2.51
CA GLU A 41 16.81 20.48 -2.91
C GLU A 41 17.85 20.49 -4.04
N ALA A 42 17.64 21.31 -5.07
CA ALA A 42 18.57 21.44 -6.19
C ALA A 42 19.98 21.88 -5.75
N PHE A 43 20.10 22.80 -4.79
CA PHE A 43 21.41 23.21 -4.25
C PHE A 43 22.10 22.02 -3.58
N GLN A 44 21.38 21.28 -2.74
CA GLN A 44 21.90 20.13 -2.02
C GLN A 44 22.36 19.03 -3.01
N ILE A 45 21.55 18.70 -4.02
CA ILE A 45 21.88 17.71 -5.06
C ILE A 45 23.16 18.10 -5.84
N VAL A 46 23.30 19.38 -6.21
CA VAL A 46 24.42 19.87 -7.02
C VAL A 46 25.71 20.00 -6.21
N THR A 47 25.61 20.33 -4.92
CA THR A 47 26.79 20.59 -4.07
C THR A 47 27.19 19.41 -3.19
N GLY A 48 26.28 18.47 -2.94
CA GLY A 48 26.42 17.41 -1.95
C GLY A 48 26.36 17.92 -0.51
N GLN A 49 25.97 19.18 -0.29
CA GLN A 49 25.85 19.77 1.04
C GLN A 49 24.46 19.49 1.60
N ASN A 50 24.33 18.38 2.32
CA ASN A 50 23.09 17.98 2.97
C ASN A 50 22.72 18.95 4.10
N ALA A 51 21.46 19.35 4.11
CA ALA A 51 20.86 20.25 5.10
C ALA A 51 19.55 19.69 5.68
N ALA A 52 19.20 18.43 5.39
CA ALA A 52 18.01 17.75 5.85
C ALA A 52 18.26 16.99 7.15
N ARG A 53 17.25 16.98 8.03
CA ARG A 53 17.20 16.24 9.29
C ARG A 53 15.99 15.31 9.31
N LEU A 54 16.16 14.11 9.87
CA LEU A 54 15.07 13.16 10.11
C LEU A 54 14.49 13.45 11.48
N CYS A 55 13.23 13.89 11.52
CA CYS A 55 12.58 14.27 12.77
C CYS A 55 11.24 13.57 12.95
N TYR A 56 10.79 13.45 14.20
CA TYR A 56 9.41 13.12 14.51
C TYR A 56 8.88 13.85 15.75
N VAL A 57 7.57 13.91 15.83
CA VAL A 57 6.82 14.11 17.09
C VAL A 57 5.91 12.91 17.30
N SER A 58 5.57 12.61 18.55
CA SER A 58 4.73 11.46 18.90
C SER A 58 3.53 11.86 19.74
N SER A 59 2.47 11.08 19.67
CA SER A 59 1.25 11.26 20.44
C SER A 59 0.80 9.92 21.02
N SER A 60 0.59 9.88 22.34
CA SER A 60 0.04 8.72 23.06
C SER A 60 -1.45 8.86 23.37
N ASP A 61 -2.09 9.92 22.86
CA ASP A 61 -3.49 10.27 23.13
C ASP A 61 -4.28 10.49 21.82
N GLN A 62 -3.99 9.65 20.81
CA GLN A 62 -4.71 9.62 19.53
C GLN A 62 -4.64 10.94 18.74
N GLY A 63 -3.50 11.62 18.80
CA GLY A 63 -3.24 12.86 18.05
C GLY A 63 -3.78 14.13 18.72
N ILE A 64 -4.28 14.05 19.96
CA ILE A 64 -4.80 15.21 20.71
C ILE A 64 -3.65 16.12 21.16
N SER A 65 -2.57 15.56 21.70
CA SER A 65 -1.35 16.28 22.07
C SER A 65 -0.11 15.60 21.52
N TRP A 66 0.97 16.39 21.37
CA TRP A 66 2.19 15.96 20.70
C TRP A 66 3.42 16.26 21.55
N SER A 67 4.38 15.34 21.52
CA SER A 67 5.69 15.52 22.14
C SER A 67 6.45 16.70 21.52
N HIS A 68 7.56 17.08 22.16
CA HIS A 68 8.58 17.89 21.50
C HIS A 68 9.23 17.10 20.34
N VAL A 69 9.80 17.83 19.39
CA VAL A 69 10.54 17.26 18.26
C VAL A 69 11.72 16.42 18.75
N THR A 70 11.86 15.24 18.15
CA THR A 70 13.04 14.37 18.27
C THR A 70 13.78 14.39 16.93
N ASP A 71 15.08 14.71 16.95
CA ASP A 71 15.97 14.61 15.77
C ASP A 71 16.71 13.27 15.81
N LEU A 72 16.37 12.38 14.88
CA LEU A 72 16.94 11.03 14.74
C LEU A 72 18.14 10.98 13.79
N THR A 73 18.54 12.12 13.19
CA THR A 73 19.51 12.13 12.10
C THR A 73 20.83 11.45 12.48
N GLU A 74 21.39 11.81 13.64
CA GLU A 74 22.70 11.29 14.04
C GLU A 74 22.63 9.85 14.56
N GLU A 75 21.53 9.49 15.24
CA GLU A 75 21.31 8.17 15.80
C GLU A 75 21.09 7.12 14.70
N VAL A 76 20.32 7.47 13.67
CA VAL A 76 19.84 6.52 12.66
C VAL A 76 20.69 6.55 11.39
N ILE A 77 21.04 7.75 10.91
CA ILE A 77 21.78 7.91 9.65
C ILE A 77 23.28 8.01 9.92
N GLY A 78 23.66 8.73 10.99
CA GLY A 78 25.04 8.89 11.43
C GLY A 78 25.96 9.36 10.30
N THR A 79 27.14 8.73 10.18
CA THR A 79 28.15 9.12 9.18
C THR A 79 27.71 8.94 7.74
N SER A 80 26.74 8.06 7.46
CA SER A 80 26.22 7.78 6.11
C SER A 80 25.61 9.01 5.45
N ILE A 81 25.20 10.01 6.25
CA ILE A 81 24.64 11.27 5.73
C ILE A 81 25.62 12.03 4.82
N GLN A 82 26.93 11.78 4.96
CA GLN A 82 27.97 12.40 4.12
C GLN A 82 27.98 11.86 2.69
N ASP A 83 27.32 10.74 2.43
CA ASP A 83 27.16 10.16 1.10
C ASP A 83 25.79 10.51 0.49
N TRP A 84 24.95 11.25 1.21
CA TRP A 84 23.62 11.65 0.76
C TRP A 84 23.61 13.14 0.49
N ALA A 85 23.39 13.53 -0.76
CA ALA A 85 23.27 14.95 -1.10
C ALA A 85 22.07 15.59 -0.40
N THR A 86 20.94 14.87 -0.33
CA THR A 86 19.76 15.16 0.48
C THR A 86 18.92 13.88 0.57
N PHE A 87 17.94 13.84 1.47
CA PHE A 87 16.94 12.80 1.53
C PHE A 87 15.58 13.39 1.89
N ALA A 88 14.52 12.65 1.65
CA ALA A 88 13.21 12.96 2.19
C ALA A 88 12.43 11.68 2.49
N LEU A 89 11.34 11.84 3.23
CA LEU A 89 10.36 10.78 3.41
C LEU A 89 9.50 10.69 2.15
N GLY A 90 9.09 9.48 1.78
CA GLY A 90 7.99 9.30 0.85
C GLY A 90 6.75 9.80 1.58
N PRO A 91 6.17 10.97 1.21
CA PRO A 91 5.08 11.53 2.00
C PRO A 91 3.86 10.60 1.95
N GLY A 92 2.81 10.94 2.67
CA GLY A 92 1.66 10.05 2.84
C GLY A 92 1.77 9.41 4.22
N HIS A 93 1.94 8.10 4.29
CA HIS A 93 2.01 7.31 5.53
C HIS A 93 3.08 6.20 5.49
N GLY A 94 3.53 5.79 6.68
CA GLY A 94 4.23 4.52 6.88
C GLY A 94 3.27 3.43 7.40
N ILE A 95 3.78 2.23 7.61
CA ILE A 95 2.97 1.06 7.96
C ILE A 95 3.53 0.30 9.17
N GLN A 96 2.67 -0.44 9.84
CA GLN A 96 3.07 -1.49 10.77
C GLN A 96 2.80 -2.85 10.15
N LEU A 97 3.79 -3.75 10.18
CA LEU A 97 3.64 -5.14 9.75
C LEU A 97 2.99 -5.99 10.84
N LYS A 98 2.42 -7.15 10.46
CA LYS A 98 1.89 -8.15 11.41
C LYS A 98 2.92 -8.58 12.47
N SER A 99 4.22 -8.49 12.16
CA SER A 99 5.32 -8.77 13.09
C SER A 99 5.49 -7.71 14.18
N GLY A 100 4.85 -6.55 14.06
CA GLY A 100 5.04 -5.38 14.91
C GLY A 100 6.06 -4.37 14.37
N ARG A 101 6.87 -4.75 13.37
CA ARG A 101 7.85 -3.85 12.72
C ARG A 101 7.15 -2.63 12.14
N LEU A 102 7.67 -1.45 12.47
CA LEU A 102 7.26 -0.18 11.88
C LEU A 102 8.13 0.11 10.66
N LEU A 103 7.53 0.61 9.58
CA LEU A 103 8.20 0.95 8.33
C LEU A 103 7.86 2.37 7.90
N LEU A 104 8.90 3.14 7.62
CA LEU A 104 8.84 4.52 7.15
C LEU A 104 9.47 4.62 5.76
N PRO A 105 8.68 4.83 4.69
CA PRO A 105 9.21 4.95 3.33
C PRO A 105 10.04 6.23 3.17
N ALA A 106 11.17 6.13 2.49
CA ALA A 106 12.08 7.25 2.27
C ALA A 106 12.80 7.15 0.93
N TYR A 107 13.44 8.24 0.52
CA TYR A 107 14.37 8.25 -0.60
C TYR A 107 15.54 9.18 -0.33
N MET A 108 16.69 8.85 -0.90
CA MET A 108 17.91 9.64 -0.81
C MET A 108 18.44 9.96 -2.20
N TYR A 109 19.11 11.09 -2.32
CA TYR A 109 19.96 11.40 -3.46
C TYR A 109 21.39 10.97 -3.11
N TYR A 110 21.76 9.75 -3.49
CA TYR A 110 23.07 9.16 -3.17
C TYR A 110 24.17 9.77 -4.05
N ILE A 111 25.31 10.11 -3.44
CA ILE A 111 26.48 10.65 -4.12
C ILE A 111 27.33 9.49 -4.67
N ASP A 112 27.11 9.13 -5.93
CA ASP A 112 27.88 8.06 -6.59
C ASP A 112 29.37 8.42 -6.75
N CYS A 113 29.66 9.69 -7.06
CA CYS A 113 31.02 10.12 -7.37
C CYS A 113 31.28 11.56 -6.92
N LYS A 114 32.10 11.68 -5.87
CA LYS A 114 32.51 12.96 -5.25
C LYS A 114 33.53 13.74 -6.10
N THR A 115 34.32 13.07 -6.94
CA THR A 115 35.46 13.67 -7.63
C THR A 115 35.49 13.38 -9.12
N CYS A 116 34.97 14.31 -9.92
CA CYS A 116 35.41 14.49 -11.30
C CYS A 116 35.97 15.91 -11.44
N PHE A 117 37.26 16.04 -11.76
CA PHE A 117 37.93 17.34 -11.90
C PHE A 117 37.75 18.28 -10.68
N GLY A 118 37.70 17.72 -9.47
CA GLY A 118 37.51 18.47 -8.22
C GLY A 118 36.07 18.94 -7.95
N LYS A 119 35.07 18.41 -8.66
CA LYS A 119 33.64 18.70 -8.45
C LYS A 119 32.83 17.41 -8.29
N LEU A 120 31.72 17.51 -7.55
CA LEU A 120 30.68 16.50 -7.52
C LEU A 120 30.13 16.29 -8.94
N CYS A 121 30.10 15.05 -9.42
CA CYS A 121 29.74 14.78 -10.82
C CYS A 121 28.57 13.83 -11.02
N LYS A 122 28.16 13.08 -9.99
CA LYS A 122 26.99 12.22 -10.10
C LYS A 122 26.31 12.02 -8.75
N THR A 123 25.01 12.28 -8.76
CA THR A 123 24.09 12.03 -7.67
C THR A 123 22.87 11.30 -8.26
N THR A 124 22.48 10.16 -7.69
CA THR A 124 21.39 9.33 -8.20
C THR A 124 20.34 9.11 -7.10
N PRO A 125 19.03 9.30 -7.36
CA PRO A 125 18.02 9.09 -6.35
C PRO A 125 17.64 7.61 -6.21
N HIS A 126 17.48 7.16 -4.97
CA HIS A 126 16.99 5.83 -4.65
C HIS A 126 16.03 5.84 -3.45
N ALA A 127 14.93 5.11 -3.58
CA ALA A 127 13.99 4.81 -2.51
C ALA A 127 14.51 3.66 -1.62
N PHE A 128 14.15 3.70 -0.33
CA PHE A 128 14.49 2.74 0.71
C PHE A 128 13.48 2.86 1.87
N ALA A 129 13.69 2.12 2.96
CA ALA A 129 12.87 2.22 4.17
C ALA A 129 13.74 2.50 5.41
N PHE A 130 13.24 3.33 6.33
CA PHE A 130 13.61 3.22 7.74
C PHE A 130 12.67 2.21 8.41
N TYR A 131 13.17 1.49 9.41
CA TYR A 131 12.37 0.54 10.17
C TYR A 131 12.74 0.50 11.65
N SER A 132 11.79 0.06 12.46
CA SER A 132 11.97 -0.21 13.89
C SER A 132 11.30 -1.51 14.27
N ASP A 133 12.02 -2.36 14.99
CA ASP A 133 11.55 -3.65 15.52
C ASP A 133 11.16 -3.59 17.00
N ASP A 134 11.27 -2.42 17.62
CA ASP A 134 11.09 -2.21 19.05
C ASP A 134 10.13 -1.04 19.32
N HIS A 135 9.07 -0.93 18.52
CA HIS A 135 8.00 0.06 18.70
C HIS A 135 8.50 1.51 18.69
N GLY A 136 9.54 1.77 17.89
CA GLY A 136 10.14 3.07 17.67
C GLY A 136 11.10 3.53 18.75
N HIS A 137 11.57 2.63 19.64
CA HIS A 137 12.64 2.93 20.59
C HIS A 137 13.99 3.12 19.89
N SER A 138 14.28 2.34 18.85
CA SER A 138 15.44 2.50 17.97
C SER A 138 15.03 2.29 16.51
N TRP A 139 15.79 2.90 15.60
CA TRP A 139 15.51 2.87 14.17
C TRP A 139 16.77 2.52 13.38
N CYS A 140 16.57 1.77 12.30
CA CYS A 140 17.57 1.43 11.31
C CYS A 140 17.06 1.83 9.92
N PHE A 141 17.91 1.74 8.89
CA PHE A 141 17.48 1.85 7.50
C PHE A 141 18.00 0.69 6.66
N GLY A 142 17.21 0.30 5.66
CA GLY A 142 17.53 -0.77 4.72
C GLY A 142 18.37 -0.31 3.53
N GLU A 143 18.73 -1.27 2.70
CA GLU A 143 19.36 -1.04 1.40
C GLU A 143 18.38 -0.36 0.44
N PHE A 144 18.94 0.36 -0.54
CA PHE A 144 18.13 1.07 -1.53
C PHE A 144 17.63 0.14 -2.65
N ILE A 145 16.56 0.54 -3.35
CA ILE A 145 16.09 -0.15 -4.55
C ILE A 145 17.17 -0.05 -5.65
N PRO A 146 17.71 -1.19 -6.14
CA PRO A 146 18.77 -1.17 -7.12
C PRO A 146 18.23 -0.82 -8.53
N ASN A 147 19.15 -0.74 -9.50
CA ASN A 147 18.94 -0.62 -10.96
C ASN A 147 18.12 0.56 -11.54
N LEU A 148 17.20 1.19 -10.80
CA LEU A 148 16.36 2.29 -11.29
C LEU A 148 16.42 3.50 -10.36
N GLN A 149 16.32 4.68 -10.97
CA GLN A 149 16.15 5.92 -10.24
C GLN A 149 14.76 5.97 -9.62
N THR A 150 14.70 6.09 -8.30
CA THR A 150 13.47 6.04 -7.51
C THR A 150 13.43 7.17 -6.49
N ILE A 151 12.28 7.83 -6.34
CA ILE A 151 12.09 8.99 -5.45
C ILE A 151 10.93 8.69 -4.48
N GLU A 152 9.94 9.59 -4.39
CA GLU A 152 8.80 9.49 -3.49
C GLU A 152 8.11 8.13 -3.63
N CYS A 153 7.99 7.42 -2.51
CA CYS A 153 7.49 6.07 -2.48
C CYS A 153 6.54 5.83 -1.30
N GLN A 154 5.74 4.77 -1.41
CA GLN A 154 4.96 4.20 -0.32
C GLN A 154 5.03 2.68 -0.37
N MET A 155 4.70 2.03 0.76
CA MET A 155 4.89 0.59 0.91
C MET A 155 3.64 -0.07 1.48
N VAL A 156 3.46 -1.34 1.14
CA VAL A 156 2.35 -2.17 1.60
C VAL A 156 2.82 -3.61 1.80
N SER A 157 2.36 -4.26 2.86
CA SER A 157 2.54 -5.71 3.04
C SER A 157 1.53 -6.46 2.19
N VAL A 158 2.01 -7.40 1.37
CA VAL A 158 1.18 -8.24 0.51
C VAL A 158 1.25 -9.67 1.01
N ASP A 159 0.13 -10.18 1.50
CA ASP A 159 -0.04 -11.58 1.88
C ASP A 159 -0.59 -12.40 0.69
N GLU A 160 -0.14 -13.64 0.58
CA GLU A 160 -0.56 -14.61 -0.43
C GLU A 160 -1.37 -15.77 0.18
N GLU A 161 -2.13 -16.48 -0.65
CA GLU A 161 -2.96 -17.61 -0.22
C GLU A 161 -2.16 -18.77 0.41
N ASP A 162 -0.86 -18.86 0.09
CA ASP A 162 0.04 -19.87 0.63
C ASP A 162 0.67 -19.49 1.99
N GLY A 163 0.27 -18.35 2.55
CA GLY A 163 0.77 -17.80 3.81
C GLY A 163 2.14 -17.13 3.71
N SER A 164 2.70 -17.00 2.50
CA SER A 164 3.87 -16.14 2.29
C SER A 164 3.46 -14.68 2.22
N HIS A 165 4.36 -13.78 2.62
CA HIS A 165 4.17 -12.34 2.46
C HIS A 165 5.40 -11.69 1.84
N VAL A 166 5.20 -10.51 1.25
CA VAL A 166 6.27 -9.69 0.68
C VAL A 166 5.96 -8.21 0.92
N LEU A 167 6.99 -7.43 1.21
CA LEU A 167 6.87 -5.98 1.22
C LEU A 167 6.92 -5.47 -0.21
N PHE A 168 5.86 -4.79 -0.64
CA PHE A 168 5.76 -4.12 -1.92
C PHE A 168 6.07 -2.63 -1.74
N CYS A 169 6.97 -2.08 -2.57
CA CYS A 169 7.25 -0.65 -2.64
C CYS A 169 6.82 -0.07 -4.00
N ASN A 170 5.96 0.95 -3.96
CA ASN A 170 5.59 1.77 -5.10
C ASN A 170 6.46 3.04 -5.11
N ALA A 171 7.30 3.25 -6.11
CA ALA A 171 8.18 4.40 -6.19
C ALA A 171 8.00 5.21 -7.47
N ARG A 172 8.13 6.53 -7.34
CA ARG A 172 8.20 7.47 -8.44
C ARG A 172 9.47 7.24 -9.27
N SER A 173 9.37 7.38 -10.59
CA SER A 173 10.53 7.32 -11.49
C SER A 173 10.48 8.38 -12.60
N PRO A 174 11.63 8.77 -13.17
CA PRO A 174 11.66 9.66 -14.33
C PRO A 174 11.31 8.97 -15.66
N LEU A 175 10.97 7.68 -15.64
CA LEU A 175 10.78 6.85 -16.84
C LEU A 175 9.32 6.84 -17.35
N GLY A 176 8.46 7.69 -16.79
CA GLY A 176 7.05 7.82 -17.21
C GLY A 176 6.11 6.77 -16.62
N PHE A 177 6.61 5.89 -15.75
CA PHE A 177 5.83 4.87 -15.04
C PHE A 177 6.30 4.75 -13.59
N ARG A 178 5.42 4.24 -12.72
CA ARG A 178 5.80 3.82 -11.36
C ARG A 178 6.76 2.64 -11.42
N VAL A 179 7.62 2.54 -10.42
CA VAL A 179 8.49 1.40 -10.16
C VAL A 179 7.89 0.58 -9.02
N GLN A 180 7.78 -0.71 -9.23
CA GLN A 180 7.49 -1.71 -8.21
C GLN A 180 8.79 -2.39 -7.81
N ALA A 181 9.08 -2.44 -6.51
CA ALA A 181 10.14 -3.27 -5.96
C ALA A 181 9.59 -4.13 -4.82
N LEU A 182 10.16 -5.32 -4.65
CA LEU A 182 9.73 -6.30 -3.66
C LEU A 182 10.86 -6.55 -2.66
N SER A 183 10.53 -6.74 -1.39
CA SER A 183 11.44 -7.13 -0.32
C SER A 183 10.86 -8.32 0.44
N ALA A 184 11.64 -9.40 0.55
CA ALA A 184 11.26 -10.61 1.29
C ALA A 184 11.70 -10.57 2.77
N ASP A 185 12.39 -9.51 3.17
CA ASP A 185 12.97 -9.30 4.51
C ASP A 185 12.46 -8.00 5.14
N ASP A 186 11.21 -7.65 4.82
CA ASP A 186 10.45 -6.59 5.47
C ASP A 186 11.17 -5.22 5.43
N GLY A 187 11.71 -4.87 4.26
CA GLY A 187 12.29 -3.55 3.96
C GLY A 187 13.79 -3.42 4.19
N ALA A 188 14.47 -4.49 4.62
CA ALA A 188 15.93 -4.47 4.79
C ALA A 188 16.67 -4.53 3.44
N ILE A 189 16.19 -5.33 2.48
CA ILE A 189 16.77 -5.45 1.13
C ILE A 189 15.65 -5.49 0.08
N PHE A 190 15.75 -4.61 -0.92
CA PHE A 190 14.88 -4.63 -2.09
C PHE A 190 15.50 -5.36 -3.28
N HIS A 191 14.71 -6.18 -3.95
CA HIS A 191 15.04 -6.73 -5.26
C HIS A 191 14.97 -5.65 -6.34
N SER A 192 15.47 -6.01 -7.53
CA SER A 192 15.46 -5.11 -8.69
C SER A 192 14.07 -4.58 -9.02
N GLY A 193 13.98 -3.26 -9.15
CA GLY A 193 12.74 -2.57 -9.50
C GLY A 193 12.27 -2.90 -10.92
N GLN A 194 10.96 -2.97 -11.10
CA GLN A 194 10.27 -3.19 -12.37
C GLN A 194 9.35 -2.01 -12.66
N LEU A 195 9.31 -1.55 -13.92
CA LEU A 195 8.33 -0.55 -14.35
C LEU A 195 6.95 -1.19 -14.40
N VAL A 196 5.92 -0.44 -13.97
CA VAL A 196 4.52 -0.87 -13.97
C VAL A 196 3.78 -0.09 -15.08
N PRO A 197 3.60 -0.67 -16.30
CA PRO A 197 3.10 0.09 -17.44
C PRO A 197 1.69 0.67 -17.26
N ARG A 198 0.90 0.06 -16.38
CA ARG A 198 -0.46 0.51 -16.02
C ARG A 198 -0.49 1.72 -15.10
N LEU A 199 0.58 1.97 -14.36
CA LEU A 199 0.67 3.10 -13.43
C LEU A 199 1.59 4.17 -14.04
N VAL A 200 0.98 5.07 -14.80
CA VAL A 200 1.70 6.14 -15.51
C VAL A 200 2.18 7.24 -14.56
N GLU A 201 3.22 7.95 -14.97
CA GLU A 201 3.81 9.07 -14.25
C GLU A 201 3.91 10.30 -15.18
N PRO A 202 3.51 11.51 -14.73
CA PRO A 202 3.67 12.72 -15.52
C PRO A 202 5.15 13.14 -15.64
N PRO A 203 5.54 14.01 -16.60
CA PRO A 203 6.95 14.32 -16.88
C PRO A 203 7.73 14.95 -15.72
N HIS A 204 7.05 15.69 -14.84
CA HIS A 204 7.62 16.27 -13.62
C HIS A 204 7.33 15.47 -12.36
N GLY A 205 6.77 14.27 -12.55
CA GLY A 205 6.30 13.33 -11.56
C GLY A 205 5.27 13.86 -10.54
N CYS A 206 4.78 12.96 -9.72
CA CYS A 206 3.81 13.19 -8.66
C CYS A 206 3.95 12.10 -7.59
N HIS A 207 3.62 12.45 -6.36
CA HIS A 207 3.42 11.45 -5.32
C HIS A 207 2.12 10.68 -5.59
N GLY A 208 2.10 9.41 -5.22
CA GLY A 208 0.92 8.56 -5.30
C GLY A 208 0.86 7.68 -4.06
N SER A 209 -0.35 7.32 -3.65
CA SER A 209 -0.58 6.58 -2.42
C SER A 209 -1.00 5.14 -2.66
N ILE A 210 -0.53 4.21 -1.83
CA ILE A 210 -0.83 2.78 -1.93
C ILE A 210 -1.24 2.22 -0.57
N ILE A 211 -2.29 1.41 -0.56
CA ILE A 211 -2.75 0.69 0.65
C ILE A 211 -3.12 -0.75 0.33
N GLY A 212 -2.93 -1.63 1.31
CA GLY A 212 -3.34 -3.02 1.26
C GLY A 212 -4.56 -3.25 2.13
N PHE A 213 -5.40 -4.19 1.73
CA PHE A 213 -6.53 -4.63 2.51
C PHE A 213 -6.84 -6.11 2.21
N PRO A 214 -7.46 -6.85 3.14
CA PRO A 214 -7.80 -8.25 2.92
C PRO A 214 -8.78 -8.42 1.76
N ALA A 215 -8.53 -9.39 0.88
CA ALA A 215 -9.43 -9.72 -0.21
C ALA A 215 -10.82 -10.14 0.32
N PRO A 216 -11.92 -9.62 -0.26
CA PRO A 216 -13.26 -10.00 0.19
C PRO A 216 -13.55 -11.47 -0.14
N LEU A 217 -13.89 -12.27 0.88
CA LEU A 217 -14.09 -13.74 0.75
C LEU A 217 -15.12 -14.14 -0.32
N TYR A 218 -16.14 -13.31 -0.58
CA TYR A 218 -17.16 -13.59 -1.61
C TYR A 218 -16.58 -13.66 -3.03
N SER A 219 -15.53 -12.89 -3.31
CA SER A 219 -14.83 -12.93 -4.61
C SER A 219 -14.06 -14.24 -4.81
N MET A 220 -13.61 -14.87 -3.73
CA MET A 220 -12.87 -16.14 -3.80
C MET A 220 -13.80 -17.34 -4.07
N TYR A 221 -15.02 -17.34 -3.53
CA TYR A 221 -16.00 -18.41 -3.79
C TYR A 221 -16.51 -18.43 -5.25
N HIS A 222 -16.58 -17.28 -5.92
CA HIS A 222 -16.94 -17.22 -7.34
C HIS A 222 -15.76 -17.55 -8.28
N GLY A 223 -14.51 -17.41 -7.83
CA GLY A 223 -13.32 -17.85 -8.56
C GLY A 223 -13.15 -19.38 -8.61
N ILE A 224 -13.64 -20.10 -7.59
CA ILE A 224 -13.50 -21.57 -7.47
C ILE A 224 -14.39 -22.34 -8.46
N GLN A 225 -15.46 -21.74 -8.99
CA GLN A 225 -16.25 -22.39 -10.06
C GLN A 225 -15.59 -22.30 -11.46
N GLY A 226 -14.51 -21.54 -11.62
CA GLY A 226 -13.87 -21.28 -12.92
C GLY A 226 -12.50 -21.95 -13.17
N SER A 227 -11.87 -22.56 -12.16
CA SER A 227 -10.49 -23.06 -12.31
C SER A 227 -10.26 -24.39 -11.58
N GLN A 228 -10.87 -25.47 -12.09
CA GLN A 228 -10.24 -26.78 -11.93
C GLN A 228 -8.99 -26.81 -12.82
N ARG A 229 -7.83 -26.47 -12.25
CA ARG A 229 -6.53 -26.74 -12.86
C ARG A 229 -6.41 -28.25 -13.05
N LYS A 230 -6.42 -28.71 -14.31
CA LYS A 230 -6.08 -30.09 -14.66
C LYS A 230 -4.66 -30.39 -14.20
N ALA A 231 -4.52 -31.32 -13.27
CA ALA A 231 -3.27 -32.01 -13.04
C ALA A 231 -2.81 -32.68 -14.36
N CYS A 232 -1.53 -32.56 -14.70
CA CYS A 232 -0.92 -33.29 -15.81
C CYS A 232 -1.03 -34.81 -15.56
N PRO A 233 -1.62 -35.61 -16.47
CA PRO A 233 -1.54 -37.06 -16.36
C PRO A 233 -0.23 -37.56 -16.96
N VAL A 234 0.50 -38.34 -16.16
CA VAL A 234 1.49 -39.31 -16.64
C VAL A 234 0.76 -40.34 -17.51
N LYS A 235 1.35 -40.69 -18.66
CA LYS A 235 0.82 -41.66 -19.63
C LYS A 235 0.59 -43.02 -18.99
N GLU A 236 -0.62 -43.56 -19.14
CA GLU A 236 -0.85 -45.00 -19.25
C GLU A 236 -2.11 -45.31 -20.07
N GLN A 237 -2.16 -46.53 -20.58
CA GLN A 237 -2.81 -46.94 -21.83
C GLN A 237 -4.34 -47.04 -21.79
N GLY A 238 -4.91 -46.97 -23.00
CA GLY A 238 -6.32 -46.69 -23.29
C GLY A 238 -7.38 -47.69 -22.84
N PHE A 239 -8.63 -47.25 -22.88
CA PHE A 239 -9.79 -48.02 -23.35
C PHE A 239 -10.91 -47.04 -23.76
N LEU A 240 -11.58 -47.37 -24.87
CA LEU A 240 -12.69 -46.64 -25.51
C LEU A 240 -14.01 -46.82 -24.73
N LEU A 241 -14.83 -45.76 -24.63
CA LEU A 241 -16.28 -45.86 -24.78
C LEU A 241 -16.92 -44.49 -25.09
N GLU A 242 -17.83 -44.50 -26.07
CA GLU A 242 -18.64 -43.38 -26.58
C GLU A 242 -19.96 -43.16 -25.79
N SER A 243 -20.67 -42.10 -26.20
CA SER A 243 -22.02 -41.61 -25.87
C SER A 243 -22.03 -40.51 -24.79
N GLY A 244 -22.53 -39.29 -25.00
CA GLY A 244 -23.47 -38.76 -25.98
C GLY A 244 -24.82 -38.57 -25.31
N MET A 245 -25.21 -37.33 -24.99
CA MET A 245 -26.60 -36.83 -24.89
C MET A 245 -26.56 -35.32 -24.60
N ARG A 246 -27.53 -34.62 -25.19
CA ARG A 246 -27.61 -33.18 -25.42
C ARG A 246 -28.99 -32.75 -24.96
N GLU A 247 -29.13 -31.78 -24.07
CA GLU A 247 -30.41 -31.07 -23.88
C GLU A 247 -30.21 -29.56 -23.73
N ARG A 248 -31.22 -28.82 -24.21
CA ARG A 248 -31.31 -27.38 -24.51
C ARG A 248 -32.09 -26.63 -23.41
N PRO A 249 -32.04 -25.27 -23.40
CA PRO A 249 -32.41 -24.46 -22.24
C PRO A 249 -33.85 -23.91 -22.25
N LEU A 250 -34.34 -23.56 -21.06
CA LEU A 250 -35.47 -22.68 -20.74
C LEU A 250 -34.88 -21.54 -19.89
N GLY A 251 -35.10 -20.23 -20.04
CA GLY A 251 -36.16 -19.43 -20.66
C GLY A 251 -36.41 -18.26 -19.70
N CYS A 252 -35.88 -17.07 -19.99
CA CYS A 252 -36.10 -15.83 -19.21
C CYS A 252 -37.54 -15.31 -19.34
N PRO A 253 -37.94 -14.39 -18.44
CA PRO A 253 -38.52 -13.14 -18.92
C PRO A 253 -37.94 -11.88 -18.26
N ALA A 254 -37.81 -10.86 -19.11
CA ALA A 254 -37.66 -9.43 -18.83
C ALA A 254 -38.94 -8.89 -18.14
N GLN A 255 -39.12 -7.66 -17.62
CA GLN A 255 -38.52 -6.33 -17.77
C GLN A 255 -39.31 -5.39 -16.80
N LEU A 256 -38.83 -4.17 -16.54
CA LEU A 256 -39.52 -2.90 -16.15
C LEU A 256 -38.71 -2.18 -15.04
N THR A 257 -37.78 -1.27 -15.33
CA THR A 257 -37.87 0.16 -15.70
C THR A 257 -38.28 1.15 -14.59
N THR A 258 -37.32 2.07 -14.34
CA THR A 258 -37.42 3.53 -14.14
C THR A 258 -37.73 4.18 -12.77
N SER A 259 -36.76 5.03 -12.34
CA SER A 259 -36.91 6.47 -12.03
C SER A 259 -36.84 6.95 -10.55
N LEU A 260 -35.64 7.43 -10.19
CA LEU A 260 -35.27 8.76 -9.67
C LEU A 260 -35.98 9.44 -8.45
N CYS A 261 -35.09 9.91 -7.55
CA CYS A 261 -35.02 11.22 -6.86
C CYS A 261 -35.59 11.40 -5.43
N ASN A 262 -34.66 11.69 -4.50
CA ASN A 262 -34.60 12.81 -3.52
C ASN A 262 -35.79 13.03 -2.55
N GLN A 263 -35.66 13.42 -1.28
CA GLN A 263 -34.56 13.77 -0.37
C GLN A 263 -35.21 14.15 1.00
N TYR A 264 -34.40 14.17 2.08
CA TYR A 264 -34.55 14.93 3.34
C TYR A 264 -35.69 14.64 4.35
N LEU A 265 -35.30 14.23 5.57
CA LEU A 265 -35.48 14.99 6.84
C LEU A 265 -35.10 14.11 8.05
N CYS A 266 -34.04 14.47 8.78
CA CYS A 266 -34.11 14.55 10.25
C CYS A 266 -32.87 15.26 10.81
N HIS A 267 -33.10 16.38 11.49
CA HIS A 267 -32.12 17.10 12.29
C HIS A 267 -32.66 17.16 13.73
N GLN A 268 -31.74 16.96 14.68
CA GLN A 268 -31.75 17.45 16.07
C GLN A 268 -32.68 16.76 17.08
N HIS A 269 -32.08 16.13 18.09
CA HIS A 269 -32.11 16.62 19.48
C HIS A 269 -31.29 15.66 20.37
N LEU A 270 -30.21 16.12 21.00
CA LEU A 270 -29.89 15.74 22.38
C LEU A 270 -28.83 16.69 22.96
N GLU A 271 -29.25 17.53 23.90
CA GLU A 271 -28.38 18.16 24.88
C GLU A 271 -28.98 17.98 26.27
N ARG A 272 -28.07 17.94 27.26
CA ARG A 272 -28.24 18.00 28.73
C ARG A 272 -28.46 16.66 29.42
N PHE A 273 -27.46 16.22 30.17
CA PHE A 273 -27.37 16.47 31.62
C PHE A 273 -26.00 16.02 32.17
N ILE A 274 -25.29 16.91 32.86
CA ILE A 274 -24.16 16.60 33.77
C ILE A 274 -24.52 17.13 35.16
N SER A 275 -24.00 16.41 36.16
CA SER A 275 -23.74 16.81 37.56
C SER A 275 -24.90 16.53 38.54
N THR A 276 -24.72 15.87 39.68
CA THR A 276 -23.64 15.95 40.68
C THR A 276 -23.71 14.74 41.63
N GLY A 277 -22.62 14.41 42.34
CA GLY A 277 -22.69 13.53 43.52
C GLY A 277 -21.34 13.00 44.03
N THR A 278 -20.86 13.56 45.13
CA THR A 278 -19.56 13.37 45.80
C THR A 278 -19.46 12.15 46.75
N SER A 279 -18.23 11.61 46.85
CA SER A 279 -17.52 11.04 48.04
C SER A 279 -18.04 9.77 48.76
N SER A 280 -17.19 8.72 48.85
CA SER A 280 -16.57 8.24 50.11
C SER A 280 -16.09 6.76 50.08
N ALA A 281 -14.81 6.57 50.46
CA ALA A 281 -14.19 5.51 51.28
C ALA A 281 -14.27 3.98 50.97
N TYR A 282 -13.06 3.40 50.87
CA TYR A 282 -12.55 2.13 51.45
C TYR A 282 -13.40 0.85 51.44
N LEU A 283 -12.85 -0.22 50.82
CA LEU A 283 -12.62 -1.51 51.47
C LEU A 283 -11.71 -2.43 50.63
N SER A 284 -10.73 -3.01 51.31
CA SER A 284 -9.78 -4.04 50.85
C SER A 284 -10.32 -5.45 51.07
N SER A 285 -10.11 -6.36 50.11
CA SER A 285 -9.98 -7.82 50.31
C SER A 285 -9.54 -8.44 48.97
N VAL A 286 -8.28 -8.84 48.79
CA VAL A 286 -7.74 -10.19 49.06
C VAL A 286 -8.73 -11.29 48.70
N LEU A 287 -8.43 -12.06 47.65
CA LEU A 287 -8.49 -13.53 47.59
C LEU A 287 -8.04 -14.00 46.19
N SER A 288 -6.85 -14.59 46.11
CA SER A 288 -6.51 -15.60 45.10
C SER A 288 -7.20 -16.92 45.45
N PRO A 289 -7.41 -17.84 44.49
CA PRO A 289 -6.78 -19.15 44.72
C PRO A 289 -6.30 -19.89 43.45
N THR A 290 -5.04 -20.33 43.56
CA THR A 290 -4.50 -21.69 43.32
C THR A 290 -4.51 -22.32 41.93
N SER A 291 -3.28 -22.35 41.41
CA SER A 291 -2.59 -23.47 40.76
C SER A 291 -3.09 -24.88 41.08
N TRP A 292 -3.20 -25.71 40.05
CA TRP A 292 -3.13 -27.16 40.13
C TRP A 292 -1.95 -27.65 39.28
N ASN A 293 -0.88 -28.04 39.96
CA ASN A 293 0.16 -28.91 39.41
C ASN A 293 -0.23 -30.35 39.72
N MET A 294 -0.22 -31.22 38.70
CA MET A 294 -0.07 -32.65 38.93
C MET A 294 0.77 -33.25 37.80
N ALA A 295 1.98 -33.69 38.16
CA ALA A 295 2.87 -34.46 37.32
C ALA A 295 2.37 -35.91 37.25
N CYS A 296 2.49 -36.56 36.08
CA CYS A 296 2.48 -38.01 35.92
C CYS A 296 3.33 -38.43 34.71
N THR A 297 4.51 -38.96 35.05
CA THR A 297 5.20 -40.16 34.51
C THR A 297 5.19 -40.50 33.01
N ASN A 298 6.42 -40.65 32.49
CA ASN A 298 6.79 -41.38 31.28
C ASN A 298 6.21 -42.80 31.22
N GLN A 299 5.63 -43.16 30.07
CA GLN A 299 5.60 -44.54 29.57
C GLN A 299 5.64 -44.54 28.05
N ASP A 300 6.64 -45.24 27.52
CA ASP A 300 6.84 -45.54 26.12
C ASP A 300 5.70 -46.41 25.56
N HIS A 301 5.11 -45.99 24.45
CA HIS A 301 4.53 -46.92 23.48
C HIS A 301 4.65 -46.37 22.06
N ASN A 302 5.45 -47.08 21.26
CA ASN A 302 5.50 -47.01 19.81
C ASN A 302 4.09 -47.08 19.21
N ASN A 303 3.72 -46.09 18.38
CA ASN A 303 2.77 -46.35 17.32
C ASN A 303 3.11 -45.55 16.06
N ALA A 304 2.98 -46.24 14.93
CA ALA A 304 3.46 -45.86 13.62
C ALA A 304 2.82 -44.55 13.11
N GLY A 305 3.62 -43.82 12.32
CA GLY A 305 3.30 -42.51 11.80
C GLY A 305 1.98 -42.45 11.03
N THR A 306 1.11 -41.59 11.49
CA THR A 306 0.22 -40.78 10.66
C THR A 306 0.73 -39.35 10.76
N VAL A 307 1.53 -38.94 9.79
CA VAL A 307 1.73 -37.51 9.51
C VAL A 307 0.35 -36.98 9.14
N SER A 308 -0.30 -36.31 10.08
CA SER A 308 -1.42 -35.44 9.76
C SER A 308 -0.87 -34.42 8.77
N LYS A 309 -1.27 -34.51 7.49
CA LYS A 309 -1.18 -33.36 6.60
C LYS A 309 -1.96 -32.26 7.31
N SER A 310 -1.23 -31.30 7.88
CA SER A 310 -1.81 -30.02 8.23
C SER A 310 -2.52 -29.53 6.98
N ASP A 311 -3.83 -29.28 7.09
CA ASP A 311 -4.52 -28.53 6.04
C ASP A 311 -3.65 -27.29 5.75
N PRO A 312 -3.35 -26.98 4.48
CA PRO A 312 -2.63 -25.76 4.17
C PRO A 312 -3.46 -24.61 4.74
N TYR A 313 -2.89 -23.90 5.71
CA TYR A 313 -3.49 -22.71 6.29
C TYR A 313 -3.73 -21.74 5.13
N PHE A 314 -4.99 -21.61 4.73
CA PHE A 314 -5.39 -20.67 3.70
C PHE A 314 -5.40 -19.28 4.34
N GLU A 315 -4.45 -18.42 3.96
CA GLU A 315 -4.46 -17.01 4.35
C GLU A 315 -5.30 -16.19 3.37
N ILE A 316 -5.97 -15.15 3.88
CA ILE A 316 -6.71 -14.22 3.03
C ILE A 316 -5.67 -13.36 2.29
N PRO A 317 -5.61 -13.40 0.95
CA PRO A 317 -4.61 -12.66 0.22
C PRO A 317 -4.90 -11.15 0.28
N THR A 318 -3.86 -10.34 0.07
CA THR A 318 -3.98 -8.88 0.07
C THR A 318 -4.37 -8.35 -1.31
N TRP A 319 -5.43 -7.56 -1.37
CA TRP A 319 -5.70 -6.66 -2.50
C TRP A 319 -5.12 -5.28 -2.24
N VAL A 320 -4.79 -4.57 -3.30
CA VAL A 320 -4.09 -3.29 -3.19
C VAL A 320 -4.81 -2.21 -3.99
N LEU A 321 -5.02 -1.06 -3.35
CA LEU A 321 -5.46 0.17 -4.01
C LEU A 321 -4.30 1.14 -4.17
N TYR A 322 -4.31 1.86 -5.29
CA TYR A 322 -3.36 2.93 -5.58
C TYR A 322 -4.08 4.18 -6.10
N SER A 323 -3.79 5.35 -5.52
CA SER A 323 -4.31 6.63 -5.99
C SER A 323 -3.22 7.53 -6.57
N HIS A 324 -3.50 8.09 -7.75
CA HIS A 324 -2.56 8.95 -8.47
C HIS A 324 -3.26 9.66 -9.65
N PRO A 325 -2.75 10.81 -10.12
CA PRO A 325 -3.18 11.39 -11.38
C PRO A 325 -3.08 10.40 -12.56
N THR A 326 -4.15 10.31 -13.35
CA THR A 326 -4.25 9.30 -14.42
C THR A 326 -3.61 9.72 -15.73
N SER A 327 -3.28 11.01 -15.87
CA SER A 327 -2.63 11.56 -17.07
C SER A 327 -1.12 11.32 -17.05
N SER A 328 -0.59 10.76 -18.13
CA SER A 328 0.86 10.65 -18.36
C SER A 328 1.53 11.98 -18.77
N ARG A 329 0.76 13.06 -18.89
CA ARG A 329 1.24 14.36 -19.40
C ARG A 329 1.25 15.44 -18.33
N SER A 330 0.40 15.33 -17.33
CA SER A 330 0.10 16.40 -16.37
C SER A 330 -0.49 15.83 -15.08
N ARG A 331 -0.47 16.63 -14.02
CA ARG A 331 -1.12 16.33 -12.75
C ARG A 331 -2.61 16.64 -12.85
N ASP A 332 -3.33 15.76 -13.55
CA ASP A 332 -4.78 15.87 -13.80
C ASP A 332 -5.47 14.52 -13.60
N ASN A 333 -6.74 14.61 -13.21
CA ASN A 333 -7.68 13.51 -13.01
C ASN A 333 -7.17 12.47 -12.00
N LEU A 334 -7.44 12.70 -10.71
CA LEU A 334 -7.09 11.75 -9.66
C LEU A 334 -7.93 10.49 -9.82
N GLY A 335 -7.26 9.36 -10.00
CA GLY A 335 -7.90 8.07 -10.14
C GLY A 335 -7.40 7.07 -9.10
N VAL A 336 -8.19 6.01 -8.95
CA VAL A 336 -7.93 4.87 -8.09
C VAL A 336 -7.81 3.62 -8.95
N HIS A 337 -6.70 2.91 -8.82
CA HIS A 337 -6.44 1.62 -9.44
C HIS A 337 -6.55 0.51 -8.41
N LEU A 338 -7.00 -0.67 -8.85
CA LEU A 338 -7.08 -1.88 -8.04
C LEU A 338 -6.16 -2.94 -8.63
N SER A 339 -5.42 -3.62 -7.76
CA SER A 339 -4.78 -4.89 -8.08
C SER A 339 -5.29 -6.00 -7.15
N THR A 340 -5.64 -7.12 -7.75
CA THR A 340 -6.06 -8.35 -7.04
C THR A 340 -4.94 -9.39 -6.94
N PHE A 341 -3.81 -9.15 -7.61
CA PHE A 341 -2.59 -9.97 -7.61
C PHE A 341 -1.36 -9.06 -7.63
N PRO A 342 -1.11 -8.26 -6.57
CA PRO A 342 -0.17 -7.13 -6.58
C PRO A 342 1.30 -7.50 -6.85
N ARG A 343 1.69 -8.77 -6.74
CA ARG A 343 3.03 -9.23 -7.16
C ARG A 343 3.21 -9.25 -8.67
N ASP A 344 2.14 -9.35 -9.43
CA ASP A 344 2.15 -9.29 -10.89
C ASP A 344 2.00 -7.82 -11.35
N VAL A 345 3.03 -7.30 -12.00
CA VAL A 345 3.06 -5.92 -12.54
C VAL A 345 1.94 -5.64 -13.55
N ASP A 346 1.39 -6.67 -14.19
CA ASP A 346 0.33 -6.53 -15.20
C ASP A 346 -1.08 -6.63 -14.60
N SER A 347 -1.21 -6.86 -13.29
CA SER A 347 -2.49 -7.09 -12.59
C SER A 347 -3.31 -5.83 -12.32
N TRP A 348 -2.74 -4.64 -12.53
CA TRP A 348 -3.38 -3.36 -12.24
C TRP A 348 -4.53 -3.07 -13.21
N SER A 349 -5.65 -2.64 -12.65
CA SER A 349 -6.81 -2.21 -13.41
C SER A 349 -6.62 -0.87 -14.12
N GLU A 350 -7.56 -0.55 -15.01
CA GLU A 350 -7.81 0.84 -15.39
C GLU A 350 -8.30 1.64 -14.18
N PRO A 351 -8.05 2.96 -14.14
CA PRO A 351 -8.45 3.78 -13.01
C PRO A 351 -9.95 4.08 -13.01
N TRP A 352 -10.54 4.12 -11.82
CA TRP A 352 -11.75 4.89 -11.57
C TRP A 352 -11.35 6.32 -11.19
N VAL A 353 -11.75 7.31 -11.99
CA VAL A 353 -11.49 8.73 -11.70
C VAL A 353 -12.44 9.20 -10.60
N ILE A 354 -11.86 9.55 -9.44
CA ILE A 354 -12.60 10.05 -8.27
C ILE A 354 -12.67 11.58 -8.24
N TYR A 355 -11.84 12.25 -9.04
CA TYR A 355 -11.87 13.69 -9.23
C TYR A 355 -11.38 14.08 -10.63
N GLU A 356 -12.21 14.83 -11.38
CA GLU A 356 -11.84 15.37 -12.69
C GLU A 356 -11.21 16.76 -12.56
N GLY A 357 -10.07 16.98 -13.22
CA GLY A 357 -9.35 18.25 -13.23
C GLY A 357 -7.99 18.24 -12.51
N PRO A 358 -7.37 19.43 -12.31
CA PRO A 358 -6.06 19.57 -11.68
C PRO A 358 -6.00 18.91 -10.31
N SER A 359 -5.17 17.88 -10.20
CA SER A 359 -5.02 17.09 -8.97
C SER A 359 -3.63 16.48 -8.87
N ALA A 360 -3.11 16.40 -7.65
CA ALA A 360 -1.72 16.00 -7.41
C ALA A 360 -1.61 14.99 -6.26
N TYR A 361 -0.92 15.34 -5.17
CA TYR A 361 -0.55 14.37 -4.15
C TYR A 361 -1.82 13.81 -3.52
N SER A 362 -1.78 12.54 -3.15
CA SER A 362 -2.88 11.88 -2.45
C SER A 362 -2.35 10.98 -1.35
N ASP A 363 -3.19 10.67 -0.37
CA ASP A 363 -2.91 9.73 0.72
C ASP A 363 -4.18 8.94 1.05
N LEU A 364 -4.10 7.62 0.94
CA LEU A 364 -5.18 6.67 1.18
C LEU A 364 -5.12 6.12 2.60
N ALA A 365 -6.30 5.85 3.17
CA ALA A 365 -6.45 5.07 4.39
C ALA A 365 -7.55 4.03 4.24
N TYR A 366 -7.28 2.82 4.73
CA TYR A 366 -8.25 1.73 4.82
C TYR A 366 -9.10 1.88 6.09
N ILE A 367 -10.41 1.67 5.95
CA ILE A 367 -11.36 1.78 7.06
C ILE A 367 -12.28 0.55 7.05
N GLU A 368 -12.24 -0.21 8.14
CA GLU A 368 -13.28 -1.19 8.46
C GLU A 368 -14.46 -0.47 9.11
N LEU A 369 -15.61 -0.49 8.43
CA LEU A 369 -16.82 0.11 8.98
C LEU A 369 -17.46 -0.84 10.00
N PRO A 370 -17.68 -0.41 11.25
CA PRO A 370 -18.44 -1.19 12.20
C PRO A 370 -19.90 -1.25 11.71
N TYR A 371 -20.40 -2.43 11.35
CA TYR A 371 -21.83 -2.58 11.07
C TYR A 371 -22.56 -3.19 12.27
N SER A 372 -23.69 -2.54 12.60
CA SER A 372 -24.71 -2.96 13.55
C SER A 372 -25.13 -4.41 13.32
N GLU A 373 -25.20 -5.18 14.41
CA GLU A 373 -25.92 -6.45 14.60
C GLU A 373 -26.29 -7.20 13.30
N PHE A 374 -25.43 -8.16 12.92
CA PHE A 374 -25.64 -9.26 11.96
C PHE A 374 -25.55 -8.94 10.45
N PRO A 375 -24.35 -8.93 9.84
CA PRO A 375 -24.23 -9.22 8.41
C PRO A 375 -24.46 -10.72 8.19
N ALA A 376 -25.34 -11.08 7.25
CA ALA A 376 -25.57 -12.47 6.81
C ALA A 376 -24.32 -13.18 6.27
N THR A 377 -23.23 -12.43 6.05
CA THR A 377 -21.95 -12.89 5.49
C THR A 377 -20.79 -12.88 6.49
N GLY A 378 -20.92 -12.23 7.67
CA GLY A 378 -19.86 -12.18 8.69
C GLY A 378 -18.65 -11.30 8.39
N ILE A 379 -18.68 -10.42 7.36
CA ILE A 379 -17.54 -9.59 6.94
C ILE A 379 -17.85 -8.09 7.14
N PRO A 380 -16.96 -7.29 7.75
CA PRO A 380 -17.13 -5.84 7.87
C PRO A 380 -17.27 -5.14 6.51
N ALA A 381 -18.03 -4.05 6.45
CA ALA A 381 -18.10 -3.24 5.24
C ALA A 381 -16.78 -2.47 5.07
N ILE A 382 -16.19 -2.53 3.88
CA ILE A 382 -14.89 -1.91 3.58
C ILE A 382 -15.11 -0.54 2.96
N ALA A 383 -14.44 0.47 3.52
CA ALA A 383 -14.34 1.81 2.96
C ALA A 383 -12.89 2.28 2.89
N PHE A 384 -12.68 3.31 2.08
CA PHE A 384 -11.40 3.95 1.87
C PHE A 384 -11.58 5.46 1.97
N ALA A 385 -10.69 6.09 2.72
CA ALA A 385 -10.56 7.54 2.75
C ALA A 385 -9.39 7.96 1.86
N CYS A 386 -9.53 9.09 1.18
CA CYS A 386 -8.50 9.67 0.33
C CYS A 386 -8.41 11.18 0.61
N LEU A 387 -7.26 11.64 1.10
CA LEU A 387 -6.89 13.05 1.14
C LEU A 387 -6.08 13.38 -0.11
N TYR A 388 -6.34 14.50 -0.77
CA TYR A 388 -5.61 14.84 -1.99
C TYR A 388 -5.59 16.33 -2.32
N GLU A 389 -4.55 16.76 -3.02
CA GLU A 389 -4.40 18.09 -3.58
C GLU A 389 -5.24 18.24 -4.85
N ASN A 390 -6.03 19.31 -4.93
CA ASN A 390 -6.78 19.66 -6.14
C ASN A 390 -7.09 21.15 -6.26
N GLY A 391 -7.68 21.54 -7.40
CA GLY A 391 -8.19 22.89 -7.63
C GLY A 391 -8.80 23.06 -9.01
N VAL A 392 -9.27 24.28 -9.31
CA VAL A 392 -9.92 24.58 -10.60
C VAL A 392 -8.90 24.93 -11.68
N GLN A 393 -7.84 25.67 -11.33
CA GLN A 393 -6.80 26.12 -12.26
C GLN A 393 -5.46 25.41 -12.03
N SER A 394 -5.20 25.01 -10.78
CA SER A 394 -3.95 24.39 -10.33
C SER A 394 -4.25 23.33 -9.27
N PRO A 395 -3.48 22.23 -9.20
CA PRO A 395 -3.68 21.22 -8.17
C PRO A 395 -3.36 21.72 -6.75
N TYR A 396 -2.67 22.85 -6.59
CA TYR A 396 -2.15 23.33 -5.29
C TYR A 396 -3.09 24.32 -4.59
N GLU A 397 -4.36 24.39 -4.96
CA GLU A 397 -5.30 25.38 -4.43
C GLU A 397 -5.86 24.96 -3.07
N GLN A 398 -6.12 23.66 -2.87
CA GLN A 398 -6.69 23.13 -1.63
C GLN A 398 -6.36 21.64 -1.44
N ILE A 399 -6.70 21.13 -0.25
CA ILE A 399 -6.70 19.70 0.07
C ILE A 399 -8.16 19.28 0.23
N SER A 400 -8.59 18.30 -0.56
CA SER A 400 -9.92 17.70 -0.50
C SER A 400 -9.88 16.35 0.21
N PHE A 401 -11.04 15.94 0.75
CA PHE A 401 -11.25 14.63 1.35
C PHE A 401 -12.39 13.93 0.62
N SER A 402 -12.17 12.68 0.24
CA SER A 402 -13.18 11.80 -0.34
C SER A 402 -13.20 10.47 0.40
N MET A 403 -14.38 9.86 0.49
CA MET A 403 -14.56 8.52 1.04
C MET A 403 -15.43 7.70 0.10
N PHE A 404 -15.04 6.46 -0.15
CA PHE A 404 -15.75 5.56 -1.05
C PHE A 404 -15.62 4.11 -0.56
N THR A 405 -16.55 3.26 -0.96
CA THR A 405 -16.65 1.86 -0.55
C THR A 405 -15.97 0.93 -1.56
N LEU A 406 -15.60 -0.28 -1.13
CA LEU A 406 -15.14 -1.32 -2.07
C LEU A 406 -16.21 -1.65 -3.13
N HIS A 407 -17.49 -1.53 -2.79
CA HIS A 407 -18.57 -1.72 -3.76
C HIS A 407 -18.48 -0.71 -4.92
N GLU A 408 -18.28 0.57 -4.61
CA GLU A 408 -18.13 1.62 -5.62
C GLU A 408 -16.87 1.42 -6.45
N VAL A 409 -15.76 1.02 -5.82
CA VAL A 409 -14.52 0.65 -6.54
C VAL A 409 -14.81 -0.45 -7.57
N LEU A 410 -15.42 -1.56 -7.15
CA LEU A 410 -15.71 -2.71 -8.03
C LEU A 410 -16.75 -2.41 -9.12
N GLN A 411 -17.65 -1.46 -8.89
CA GLN A 411 -18.61 -1.03 -9.90
C GLN A 411 -17.98 -0.15 -10.98
N ASN A 412 -17.03 0.69 -10.60
CA ASN A 412 -16.39 1.65 -11.51
C ASN A 412 -15.11 1.11 -12.16
N ILE A 413 -14.50 0.06 -11.58
CA ILE A 413 -13.35 -0.63 -12.14
C ILE A 413 -13.84 -1.96 -12.75
N PRO A 414 -13.89 -2.10 -14.09
CA PRO A 414 -14.28 -3.35 -14.70
C PRO A 414 -13.21 -4.42 -14.40
N LEU A 415 -13.55 -5.39 -13.57
CA LEU A 415 -12.75 -6.60 -13.41
C LEU A 415 -12.79 -7.36 -14.74
N THR A 416 -11.75 -7.24 -15.55
CA THR A 416 -11.59 -8.10 -16.72
C THR A 416 -11.41 -9.52 -16.24
N THR A 417 -12.47 -10.33 -16.31
CA THR A 417 -12.34 -11.80 -16.30
C THR A 417 -11.42 -12.14 -17.46
N SER A 418 -10.22 -12.65 -17.17
CA SER A 418 -9.25 -13.08 -18.17
C SER A 418 -9.79 -14.28 -18.95
N SER A 419 -10.71 -14.05 -19.88
CA SER A 419 -10.99 -15.02 -20.93
C SER A 419 -9.74 -15.07 -21.80
N LEU A 420 -8.96 -16.14 -21.67
CA LEU A 420 -7.89 -16.52 -22.60
C LEU A 420 -8.44 -16.42 -24.03
N SER A 421 -8.17 -15.30 -24.71
CA SER A 421 -8.43 -15.18 -26.12
C SER A 421 -7.39 -16.02 -26.85
N GLN A 422 -7.87 -17.13 -27.42
CA GLN A 422 -7.11 -17.96 -28.34
C GLN A 422 -6.54 -17.09 -29.46
N LYS A 423 -5.24 -16.78 -29.39
CA LYS A 423 -4.47 -16.39 -30.57
C LYS A 423 -4.40 -17.62 -31.48
N GLN A 424 -5.35 -17.72 -32.40
CA GLN A 424 -5.19 -18.57 -33.57
C GLN A 424 -4.04 -18.00 -34.41
N SER A 425 -2.94 -18.75 -34.45
CA SER A 425 -1.89 -18.61 -35.44
C SER A 425 -2.46 -18.87 -36.84
N SER A 426 -2.55 -17.85 -37.68
CA SER A 426 -2.69 -18.03 -39.11
C SER A 426 -1.34 -17.72 -39.79
N GLU A 427 -0.49 -18.73 -39.88
CA GLU A 427 0.54 -18.78 -40.92
C GLU A 427 -0.12 -19.05 -42.27
N GLY A 428 0.34 -18.35 -43.31
CA GLY A 428 0.28 -18.83 -44.68
C GLY A 428 -0.41 -17.93 -45.68
N ARG A 429 0.33 -16.99 -46.27
CA ARG A 429 0.21 -16.73 -47.71
C ARG A 429 1.52 -16.21 -48.32
N LYS A 430 2.23 -17.15 -48.96
CA LYS A 430 3.30 -16.91 -49.94
C LYS A 430 2.82 -15.90 -50.99
N ARG A 431 3.61 -14.85 -51.25
CA ARG A 431 3.60 -14.15 -52.54
C ARG A 431 4.98 -14.25 -53.19
N LYS A 432 4.96 -14.85 -54.38
CA LYS A 432 6.07 -15.00 -55.33
C LYS A 432 6.61 -13.63 -55.70
N GLY A 433 7.93 -13.58 -55.88
CA GLY A 433 8.64 -12.39 -56.34
C GLY A 433 8.38 -12.04 -57.79
N THR A 434 8.72 -10.80 -58.11
CA THR A 434 9.02 -10.34 -59.46
C THR A 434 10.18 -9.37 -59.38
N LYS A 435 11.26 -9.68 -60.10
CA LYS A 435 12.36 -8.77 -60.44
C LYS A 435 11.81 -7.58 -61.23
N CYS A 436 12.45 -6.42 -61.09
CA CYS A 436 12.81 -5.56 -62.23
C CYS A 436 13.99 -4.66 -61.85
N ASP A 437 14.79 -4.40 -62.88
CA ASP A 437 16.20 -4.03 -62.88
C ASP A 437 16.51 -2.53 -62.67
N ILE A 438 17.81 -2.31 -62.50
CA ILE A 438 18.58 -1.07 -62.45
C ILE A 438 18.45 -0.27 -63.75
N SER A 439 18.29 1.06 -63.60
CA SER A 439 19.00 2.09 -64.40
C SER A 439 19.08 3.37 -63.60
#